data_AF-A0A968BNX9-F1
#
_entry.id   AF-A0A968BNX9-F1
#
_cell.length_a   1.000
_cell.length_b   1.000
_cell.length_c   1.000
_cell.angle_alpha   90.00
_cell.angle_beta   90.00
_cell.angle_gamma   90.00
#
_symmetry.space_group_name_H-M   'P 1'
#
loop_
_entity.id
_entity.type
_entity.pdbx_description
1 polymer ?
#
loop_
_entity_poly.entity_id
_entity_poly.type
_entity_poly.pdbx_seq_one_letter_code
_entity_poly.pdbx_strand_id
1 'polypeptide(L)'
;TRCPKDIKPADVIIGLRGYVVGEGKGVPPRVRDALMSAFTRGNTLGFATEDREQWMEELDFEVKNVLDEGETDLLFYVGCTPAYDPRIQPVTRALATVFRRA
;
A
#
# COMPACT_ATOMS: atom_id res chain seq x y z
N THR A 1 -9.86 12.96 19.42
CA THR A 1 -10.63 14.07 20.03
C THR A 1 -11.31 13.62 21.33
N ARG A 2 -10.55 13.38 22.41
CA ARG A 2 -11.12 12.96 23.71
C ARG A 2 -10.54 13.69 24.93
N CYS A 3 -9.59 14.62 24.74
CA CYS A 3 -9.00 15.37 25.85
C CYS A 3 -9.82 16.63 26.17
N PRO A 4 -10.29 16.86 27.41
CA PRO A 4 -11.07 18.04 27.80
C PRO A 4 -10.25 19.35 27.83
N LYS A 5 -8.94 19.27 27.60
CA LYS A 5 -8.02 20.41 27.47
C LYS A 5 -7.57 20.64 26.02
N ASP A 6 -8.20 19.95 25.08
CA ASP A 6 -7.88 19.97 23.64
C ASP A 6 -6.41 19.64 23.30
N ILE A 7 -5.73 18.97 24.22
CA ILE A 7 -4.42 18.38 23.94
C ILE A 7 -4.64 17.21 22.99
N LYS A 8 -3.73 17.03 22.03
CA LYS A 8 -3.69 15.89 21.11
C LYS A 8 -2.49 14.99 21.43
N PRO A 9 -2.51 14.19 22.52
CA PRO A 9 -1.35 13.38 22.90
C PRO A 9 -0.90 12.40 21.83
N ALA A 10 -1.84 11.85 21.06
CA ALA A 10 -1.54 10.94 19.95
C ALA A 10 -0.64 11.61 18.91
N ASP A 11 -0.96 12.84 18.50
CA ASP A 11 -0.19 13.59 17.51
C ASP A 11 1.22 13.89 18.01
N VAL A 12 1.35 14.25 19.30
CA VAL A 12 2.65 14.47 19.94
C VAL A 12 3.49 13.19 19.96
N ILE A 13 2.90 12.06 20.35
CA ILE A 13 3.60 10.76 20.38
C ILE A 13 4.01 10.32 18.97
N ILE A 14 3.14 10.51 17.97
CA ILE A 14 3.45 10.19 16.58
C ILE A 14 4.61 11.07 16.09
N GLY A 15 4.58 12.37 16.37
CA GLY A 15 5.67 13.30 16.04
C GLY A 15 7.00 12.92 16.68
N LEU A 16 7.00 12.60 17.97
CA LEU A 16 8.19 12.14 18.70
C LEU A 16 8.75 10.83 18.13
N ARG A 17 7.88 9.86 17.79
CA ARG A 17 8.30 8.62 17.12
C ARG A 17 8.92 8.90 15.76
N GLY A 18 8.32 9.78 14.96
CA GLY A 18 8.85 10.20 13.67
C GLY A 18 10.24 10.82 13.81
N TYR A 19 10.45 11.70 14.79
CA TYR A 19 11.75 12.30 15.07
C TYR A 19 12.81 11.25 15.45
N VAL A 20 12.50 10.35 16.39
CA VAL A 20 13.44 9.28 16.83
C VAL A 20 13.80 8.34 15.68
N VAL A 21 12.81 7.93 14.88
CA VAL A 21 13.02 7.06 13.71
C VAL A 21 13.82 7.78 12.62
N GLY A 22 13.55 9.06 12.39
CA GLY A 22 14.28 9.90 11.41
C GLY A 22 15.76 10.06 11.76
N GLU A 23 16.09 10.12 13.04
CA GLU A 23 17.47 10.08 13.56
C GLU A 23 18.12 8.68 13.50
N GLY A 24 17.41 7.67 12.98
CA GLY A 24 17.87 6.29 12.90
C GLY A 24 17.97 5.57 14.25
N LYS A 25 17.42 6.13 15.33
CA LYS A 25 17.57 5.59 16.68
C LYS A 25 16.59 4.45 16.94
N GLY A 26 17.12 3.29 17.32
CA GLY A 26 16.30 2.16 17.76
C GLY A 26 15.44 1.52 16.67
N VAL A 27 15.75 1.74 15.39
CA VAL A 27 15.02 1.15 14.26
C VAL A 27 15.55 -0.26 13.96
N PRO A 28 14.75 -1.32 14.11
CA PRO A 28 15.19 -2.67 13.77
C PRO A 28 15.57 -2.78 12.28
N PRO A 29 16.57 -3.59 11.90
CA PRO A 29 17.03 -3.70 10.51
C PRO A 29 15.90 -3.94 9.50
N ARG A 30 14.99 -4.89 9.77
CA ARG A 30 13.86 -5.18 8.87
C ARG A 30 12.90 -4.01 8.67
N VAL A 31 12.69 -3.21 9.72
CA VAL A 31 11.82 -2.02 9.66
C VAL A 31 12.50 -0.93 8.84
N ARG A 32 13.80 -0.72 9.06
CA ARG A 32 14.61 0.21 8.26
C ARG A 32 14.57 -0.18 6.78
N ASP A 33 14.76 -1.45 6.46
CA ASP A 33 14.76 -1.91 5.07
C ASP A 33 13.39 -1.72 4.41
N ALA A 34 12.29 -1.95 5.14
CA ALA A 34 10.93 -1.66 4.65
C ALA A 34 10.68 -0.16 4.44
N LEU A 35 11.17 0.71 5.34
CA LEU A 35 11.10 2.17 5.19
C LEU A 35 11.90 2.65 3.96
N MET A 36 13.10 2.12 3.77
CA MET A 36 13.92 2.43 2.60
C MET A 36 13.29 1.93 1.30
N SER A 37 12.68 0.75 1.32
CA SER A 37 11.92 0.23 0.18
C SER A 37 10.73 1.14 -0.15
N ALA A 38 9.98 1.60 0.86
CA ALA A 38 8.87 2.53 0.65
C ALA A 38 9.35 3.85 0.03
N PHE A 39 10.49 4.37 0.50
CA PHE A 39 11.08 5.60 -0.03
C PHE A 39 11.62 5.47 -1.46
N THR A 40 12.28 4.35 -1.78
CA THR A 40 13.00 4.18 -3.06
C THR A 40 12.18 3.50 -4.15
N ARG A 41 11.25 2.61 -3.77
CA ARG A 41 10.47 1.77 -4.69
C ARG A 41 8.96 2.01 -4.61
N GLY A 42 8.49 2.82 -3.65
CA GLY A 42 7.06 3.06 -3.45
C GLY A 42 6.29 1.85 -2.88
N ASN A 43 6.98 0.81 -2.40
CA ASN A 43 6.36 -0.34 -1.75
C ASN A 43 7.19 -0.82 -0.54
N THR A 44 6.55 -1.43 0.45
CA THR A 44 7.22 -1.88 1.69
C THR A 44 7.80 -3.29 1.62
N LEU A 45 7.66 -3.97 0.48
CA LEU A 45 7.94 -5.40 0.34
C LEU A 45 9.26 -5.69 -0.40
N GLY A 46 9.89 -4.69 -1.00
CA GLY A 46 11.18 -4.81 -1.68
C GLY A 46 11.08 -5.29 -3.13
N PHE A 47 9.87 -5.53 -3.64
CA PHE A 47 9.65 -5.95 -5.04
C PHE A 47 9.92 -4.83 -6.02
N ALA A 48 10.20 -5.19 -7.27
CA ALA A 48 10.40 -4.23 -8.34
C ALA A 48 9.10 -3.46 -8.63
N THR A 49 9.21 -2.20 -9.02
CA THR A 49 8.02 -1.37 -9.26
C THR A 49 7.23 -1.91 -10.45
N GLU A 50 7.93 -2.48 -11.43
CA GLU A 50 7.40 -3.04 -12.67
C GLU A 50 6.55 -4.29 -12.41
N ASP A 51 6.83 -5.03 -11.33
CA ASP A 51 6.07 -6.24 -10.97
C ASP A 51 4.67 -5.93 -10.41
N ARG A 52 4.33 -4.65 -10.20
CA ARG A 52 3.09 -4.23 -9.52
C ARG A 52 1.83 -4.76 -10.20
N GLU A 53 1.89 -4.91 -11.51
CA GLU A 53 0.75 -5.24 -12.36
C GLU A 53 0.66 -6.74 -12.69
N GLN A 54 1.67 -7.54 -12.30
CA GLN A 54 1.76 -8.97 -12.62
C GLN A 54 0.57 -9.79 -12.11
N TRP A 55 -0.09 -9.34 -11.03
CA TRP A 55 -1.27 -10.04 -10.51
C TRP A 55 -2.42 -10.15 -11.54
N MET A 56 -2.43 -9.27 -12.54
CA MET A 56 -3.45 -9.21 -13.60
C MET A 56 -3.20 -10.22 -14.73
N GLU A 57 -1.98 -10.75 -14.87
CA GLU A 57 -1.61 -11.65 -15.98
C GLU A 57 -2.44 -12.95 -16.01
N GLU A 58 -2.95 -13.38 -14.86
CA GLU A 58 -3.80 -14.58 -14.73
C GLU A 58 -5.31 -14.29 -14.88
N LEU A 59 -5.71 -13.06 -15.21
CA LEU A 59 -7.11 -12.73 -15.47
C LEU A 59 -7.50 -13.01 -16.93
N ASP A 60 -8.75 -13.40 -17.13
CA ASP A 60 -9.36 -13.63 -18.45
C ASP A 60 -9.96 -12.34 -19.08
N PHE A 61 -9.73 -11.19 -18.45
CA PHE A 61 -10.16 -9.88 -18.91
C PHE A 61 -9.11 -8.81 -18.61
N GLU A 62 -9.16 -7.73 -19.38
CA GLU A 62 -8.32 -6.56 -19.19
C GLU A 62 -8.85 -5.69 -18.03
N VAL A 63 -7.93 -5.30 -17.13
CA VAL A 63 -8.20 -4.32 -16.08
C VAL A 63 -7.75 -2.96 -16.60
N LYS A 64 -8.69 -2.03 -16.69
CA LYS A 64 -8.42 -0.66 -17.16
C LYS A 64 -7.67 0.14 -16.11
N ASN A 65 -6.66 0.89 -16.53
CA ASN A 65 -5.98 1.86 -15.67
C ASN A 65 -6.74 3.19 -15.68
N VAL A 66 -7.19 3.63 -14.49
CA VAL A 66 -7.95 4.88 -14.35
C VAL A 66 -7.17 6.12 -14.79
N LEU A 67 -5.84 6.09 -14.77
CA LEU A 67 -5.00 7.19 -15.24
C LEU A 67 -5.08 7.37 -16.76
N ASP A 68 -5.37 6.28 -17.49
CA ASP A 68 -5.54 6.31 -18.95
C ASP A 68 -6.99 6.62 -19.34
N GLU A 69 -7.97 6.12 -18.57
CA GLU A 69 -9.41 6.31 -18.85
C GLU A 69 -9.94 7.68 -18.40
N GLY A 70 -9.29 8.33 -17.42
CA GLY A 70 -9.66 9.65 -16.89
C GLY A 70 -10.82 9.64 -15.88
N GLU A 71 -11.85 8.83 -16.09
CA GLU A 71 -12.98 8.66 -15.16
C GLU A 71 -13.45 7.21 -15.04
N THR A 72 -14.04 6.86 -13.90
CA THR A 72 -14.63 5.55 -13.68
C THR A 72 -15.69 5.61 -12.57
N ASP A 73 -16.74 4.80 -12.70
CA ASP A 73 -17.76 4.62 -11.66
C ASP A 73 -17.24 3.77 -10.48
N LEU A 74 -16.24 2.92 -10.72
CA LEU A 74 -15.69 2.00 -9.72
C LEU A 74 -14.16 1.91 -9.82
N LEU A 75 -13.48 2.36 -8.77
CA LEU A 75 -12.04 2.20 -8.60
C LEU A 75 -11.73 1.08 -7.61
N PHE A 76 -11.13 -0.01 -8.10
CA PHE A 76 -10.53 -1.02 -7.22
C PHE A 76 -9.09 -0.65 -6.88
N TYR A 77 -8.88 0.00 -5.73
CA TYR A 77 -7.54 0.36 -5.26
C TYR A 77 -6.77 -0.85 -4.71
N VAL A 78 -5.67 -1.21 -5.38
CA VAL A 78 -4.82 -2.35 -5.01
C VAL A 78 -3.57 -1.87 -4.24
N GLY A 79 -3.47 -2.24 -2.96
CA GLY A 79 -2.30 -1.96 -2.12
C GLY A 79 -1.08 -2.85 -2.42
N CYS A 80 0.03 -2.66 -1.68
CA CYS A 80 1.27 -3.42 -1.91
C CYS A 80 1.08 -4.94 -1.74
N THR A 81 0.50 -5.38 -0.62
CA THR A 81 0.29 -6.81 -0.35
C THR A 81 -0.56 -7.51 -1.44
N PRO A 82 -1.76 -7.01 -1.81
CA PRO A 82 -2.55 -7.66 -2.84
C PRO A 82 -1.96 -7.58 -4.25
N ALA A 83 -1.09 -6.60 -4.52
CA ALA A 83 -0.37 -6.49 -5.79
C ALA A 83 0.80 -7.47 -5.91
N TYR A 84 1.60 -7.62 -4.85
CA TYR A 84 2.88 -8.32 -4.92
C TYR A 84 2.95 -9.69 -4.24
N ASP A 85 2.16 -9.95 -3.19
CA ASP A 85 2.26 -11.24 -2.46
C ASP A 85 1.51 -12.34 -3.22
N PRO A 86 2.19 -13.36 -3.79
CA PRO A 86 1.53 -14.38 -4.61
C PRO A 86 0.50 -15.19 -3.83
N ARG A 87 0.59 -15.22 -2.50
CA ARG A 87 -0.37 -15.92 -1.63
C ARG A 87 -1.68 -15.15 -1.52
N ILE A 88 -1.65 -13.83 -1.75
CA ILE A 88 -2.80 -12.93 -1.61
C ILE A 88 -3.40 -12.59 -2.98
N GLN A 89 -2.61 -12.57 -4.05
CA GLN A 89 -3.07 -12.29 -5.41
C GLN A 89 -4.32 -13.08 -5.86
N PRO A 90 -4.52 -14.38 -5.51
CA PRO A 90 -5.76 -15.09 -5.85
C PRO A 90 -7.02 -14.43 -5.28
N VAL A 91 -6.93 -13.83 -4.09
CA VAL A 91 -8.05 -13.07 -3.47
C VAL A 91 -8.29 -11.76 -4.23
N THR A 92 -7.21 -11.05 -4.60
CA THR A 92 -7.29 -9.84 -5.43
C THR A 92 -7.98 -10.11 -6.76
N ARG A 93 -7.58 -11.19 -7.45
CA ARG A 93 -8.18 -11.63 -8.72
C ARG A 93 -9.64 -12.01 -8.57
N ALA A 94 -9.98 -12.81 -7.55
CA ALA A 94 -11.37 -13.20 -7.30
C ALA A 94 -12.28 -11.98 -7.08
N LEU A 95 -11.80 -10.98 -6.34
CA LEU A 95 -12.53 -9.74 -6.12
C LEU A 95 -12.70 -8.92 -7.42
N ALA A 96 -11.64 -8.82 -8.24
CA ALA A 96 -11.70 -8.18 -9.55
C ALA A 96 -12.72 -8.86 -10.48
N THR A 97 -12.76 -10.20 -10.50
CA THR A 97 -13.75 -10.96 -11.28
C THR A 97 -15.19 -10.69 -10.82
N VAL A 98 -15.42 -10.56 -9.51
CA VAL A 98 -16.74 -10.19 -8.97
C VAL A 98 -17.15 -8.80 -9.44
N PHE A 99 -16.24 -7.82 -9.36
CA PHE A 99 -16.53 -6.46 -9.82
C PHE A 99 -16.76 -6.36 -11.32
N ARG A 100 -16.11 -7.20 -12.13
CA ARG A 100 -16.35 -7.26 -13.57
C ARG A 100 -17.76 -7.78 -13.94
N ARG A 101 -18.38 -8.57 -13.07
CA ARG A 101 -19.71 -9.19 -13.30
C ARG A 101 -20.86 -8.40 -12.72
N ALA A 102 -20.58 -7.53 -11.75
CA ALA A 102 -21.55 -6.61 -11.16
C ALA A 102 -21.87 -5.47 -12.14
#